data_AF-A0AAE1QI72-F1
#
_entry.id   AF-A0AAE1QI72-F1
#
_cell.length_a   1.000
_cell.length_b   1.000
_cell.length_c   1.000
_cell.angle_alpha   90.00
_cell.angle_beta   90.00
_cell.angle_gamma   90.00
#
_symmetry.space_group_name_H-M   'P 1'
#
loop_
_entity.id
_entity.type
_entity.pdbx_description
1 polymer ?
#
loop_
_entity_poly.entity_id
_entity_poly.type
_entity_poly.pdbx_seq_one_letter_code
_entity_poly.pdbx_strand_id
1 'polypeptide(L)'
;MTVDENLLLTTVTQLDPNGCILKLLCSLQAKPEEARTTEEGNLVRMFSDNQDSLTSANAAFVYAAGVGREAQDVVSCDKLFSKCLMEEEQLSRVLQQSWSCGEQVLH
;
A
#
# COMPACT_ATOMS: atom_id res chain seq x y z
N MET A 1 10.36 13.31 -5.53
CA MET A 1 10.75 12.66 -4.27
C MET A 1 11.90 13.38 -3.58
N THR A 2 11.75 13.67 -2.28
CA THR A 2 12.82 14.17 -1.41
C THR A 2 13.67 13.00 -0.86
N VAL A 3 14.80 13.31 -0.21
CA VAL A 3 15.66 12.28 0.44
C VAL A 3 14.90 11.54 1.54
N ASP A 4 14.03 12.23 2.27
CA ASP A 4 13.25 11.68 3.38
C ASP A 4 12.21 10.66 2.89
N GLU A 5 11.56 10.91 1.76
CA GLU A 5 10.61 9.98 1.15
C GLU A 5 11.31 8.70 0.66
N ASN A 6 12.49 8.81 0.04
CA ASN A 6 13.26 7.63 -0.38
C ASN A 6 13.69 6.77 0.81
N LEU A 7 14.08 7.40 1.93
CA LEU A 7 14.44 6.71 3.16
C LEU A 7 13.24 5.96 3.73
N LEU A 8 12.06 6.59 3.73
CA LEU A 8 10.82 5.98 4.19
C LEU A 8 10.44 4.75 3.36
N LEU A 9 10.44 4.85 2.02
CA LEU A 9 10.13 3.73 1.13
C LEU A 9 11.13 2.57 1.29
N THR A 10 12.42 2.89 1.44
CA THR A 10 13.46 1.90 1.69
C THR A 10 13.24 1.19 3.03
N THR A 11 12.93 1.94 4.08
CA THR A 11 12.66 1.41 5.42
C THR A 11 11.44 0.49 5.42
N VAL A 12 10.35 0.92 4.78
CA VAL A 12 9.14 0.10 4.62
C VAL A 12 9.45 -1.22 3.94
N THR A 13 10.24 -1.19 2.86
CA THR A 13 10.64 -2.41 2.13
C THR A 13 11.48 -3.35 3.00
N GLN A 14 12.32 -2.82 3.90
CA GLN A 14 13.10 -3.63 4.84
C GLN A 14 12.24 -4.24 5.96
N LEU A 15 11.20 -3.52 6.40
CA LEU A 15 10.29 -3.99 7.45
C LEU A 15 9.23 -4.97 6.92
N ASP A 16 8.96 -4.97 5.62
CA ASP A 16 7.99 -5.84 4.96
C ASP A 16 8.66 -6.79 3.93
N PRO A 17 9.44 -7.78 4.39
CA PRO A 17 10.13 -8.72 3.49
C PRO A 17 9.17 -9.63 2.71
N ASN A 18 7.91 -9.73 3.15
CA ASN A 18 6.89 -10.55 2.52
C ASN A 18 6.04 -9.78 1.49
N GLY A 19 6.23 -8.46 1.37
CA GLY A 19 5.52 -7.62 0.39
C GLY A 19 4.03 -7.44 0.70
N CYS A 20 3.64 -7.51 1.97
CA CYS A 20 2.26 -7.27 2.40
C CYS A 20 1.76 -5.84 2.11
N ILE A 21 2.63 -4.83 2.16
CA ILE A 21 2.25 -3.46 1.81
C ILE A 21 2.04 -3.31 0.30
N LEU A 22 2.84 -4.01 -0.51
CA LEU A 22 2.69 -4.03 -1.96
C LEU A 22 1.40 -4.76 -2.36
N LYS A 23 1.09 -5.86 -1.66
CA LYS A 23 -0.19 -6.56 -1.79
C LYS A 23 -1.36 -5.64 -1.50
N LEU A 24 -1.36 -4.96 -0.35
CA LEU A 24 -2.42 -4.03 0.03
C LEU A 24 -2.56 -2.91 -1.00
N LEU A 25 -1.46 -2.27 -1.40
CA LEU A 25 -1.47 -1.21 -2.40
C LEU A 25 -2.06 -1.67 -3.75
N CYS A 26 -1.67 -2.85 -4.22
CA CYS A 26 -2.23 -3.45 -5.44
C CYS A 26 -3.75 -3.66 -5.30
N SER A 27 -4.18 -4.28 -4.20
CA SER A 27 -5.60 -4.57 -3.96
C SER A 27 -6.46 -3.31 -3.86
N LEU A 28 -5.97 -2.26 -3.21
CA LEU A 28 -6.66 -0.98 -3.14
C LEU A 28 -6.77 -0.33 -4.52
N GLN A 29 -5.72 -0.41 -5.34
CA GLN A 29 -5.70 0.11 -6.70
C GLN A 29 -6.57 -0.71 -7.68
N ALA A 30 -6.90 -1.96 -7.34
CA ALA A 30 -7.87 -2.79 -8.07
C ALA A 30 -9.33 -2.46 -7.75
N LYS A 31 -9.60 -1.63 -6.75
CA LYS A 31 -10.95 -1.22 -6.33
C LYS A 31 -11.22 0.26 -6.68
N PRO A 32 -12.50 0.64 -6.89
CA PRO A 32 -12.90 2.04 -7.03
C PRO A 32 -12.43 2.90 -5.84
N GLU A 33 -12.10 4.17 -6.07
CA GLU A 33 -11.61 5.07 -5.01
C GLU A 33 -12.67 5.27 -3.91
N GLU A 34 -13.95 5.28 -4.28
CA GLU A 34 -15.08 5.47 -3.37
C GLU A 34 -15.30 4.27 -2.43
N ALA A 35 -14.73 3.11 -2.76
CA ALA A 35 -14.80 1.91 -1.94
C ALA A 35 -13.71 1.86 -0.87
N ARG A 36 -12.77 2.83 -0.86
CA ARG A 36 -11.65 2.88 0.08
C ARG A 36 -12.03 3.67 1.33
N THR A 37 -11.52 3.26 2.48
CA THR A 37 -11.56 4.11 3.68
C THR A 37 -10.61 5.30 3.55
N THR A 38 -10.72 6.27 4.46
CA THR A 38 -9.82 7.42 4.52
C THR A 38 -8.34 6.98 4.66
N GLU A 39 -8.08 5.99 5.50
CA GLU A 39 -6.74 5.45 5.77
C GLU A 39 -6.17 4.76 4.54
N GLU A 40 -7.00 3.97 3.85
CA GLU A 40 -6.65 3.30 2.59
C GLU A 40 -6.34 4.32 1.49
N GLY A 41 -7.14 5.40 1.39
CA GLY A 41 -6.87 6.51 0.48
C GLY A 41 -5.55 7.22 0.78
N ASN A 42 -5.24 7.45 2.05
CA ASN A 42 -3.97 8.04 2.46
C ASN A 42 -2.77 7.14 2.13
N LEU A 43 -2.90 5.83 2.34
CA LEU A 43 -1.88 4.85 1.95
C LEU A 43 -1.62 4.93 0.44
N VAL A 44 -2.68 4.89 -0.38
CA VAL A 44 -2.54 4.96 -1.83
C VAL A 44 -1.82 6.24 -2.25
N ARG A 45 -2.21 7.41 -1.73
CA ARG A 45 -1.56 8.71 -2.03
C ARG A 45 -0.07 8.70 -1.69
N MET A 46 0.26 8.26 -0.47
CA MET A 46 1.63 8.18 0.03
C MET A 46 2.55 7.38 -0.90
N PHE A 47 2.05 6.31 -1.52
CA PHE A 47 2.85 5.42 -2.38
C PHE A 47 2.63 5.61 -3.89
N SER A 48 1.58 6.32 -4.32
CA SER A 48 1.20 6.48 -5.73
C SER A 48 1.43 7.87 -6.30
N ASP A 49 1.55 8.92 -5.49
CA ASP A 49 1.68 10.30 -5.98
C ASP A 49 3.06 10.61 -6.63
N ASN A 50 3.98 9.64 -6.64
CA ASN A 50 5.34 9.78 -7.16
C ASN A 50 5.61 9.02 -8.47
N GLN A 51 4.57 8.61 -9.20
CA GLN A 51 4.70 7.80 -10.43
C GLN A 51 5.50 8.49 -11.54
N ASP A 52 5.54 9.82 -11.58
CA ASP A 52 6.30 10.59 -12.58
C ASP A 52 7.82 10.59 -12.32
N SER A 53 8.26 10.15 -11.15
CA SER A 53 9.68 10.02 -10.79
C SER A 53 9.99 8.60 -10.32
N LEU A 54 10.15 7.68 -11.29
CA LEU A 54 10.62 6.32 -11.00
C LEU A 54 12.04 6.36 -10.41
N THR A 55 12.19 5.84 -9.20
CA THR A 55 13.47 5.60 -8.52
C THR A 55 13.58 4.14 -8.12
N SER A 56 14.78 3.69 -7.76
CA SER A 56 14.96 2.35 -7.21
C SER A 56 14.18 2.15 -5.90
N ALA A 57 13.90 3.22 -5.15
CA ALA A 57 13.19 3.17 -3.89
C ALA A 57 11.67 3.01 -4.06
N ASN A 58 11.08 3.55 -5.14
CA ASN A 58 9.62 3.49 -5.35
C ASN A 58 9.17 2.48 -6.42
N ALA A 59 10.10 1.88 -7.18
CA ALA A 59 9.76 1.03 -8.34
C ALA A 59 8.79 -0.10 -7.99
N ALA A 60 8.97 -0.76 -6.83
CA ALA A 60 8.09 -1.83 -6.39
C ALA A 60 6.66 -1.34 -6.09
N PHE A 61 6.52 -0.14 -5.52
CA PHE A 61 5.23 0.47 -5.21
C PHE A 61 4.51 0.93 -6.48
N VAL A 62 5.23 1.56 -7.41
CA VAL A 62 4.68 1.95 -8.72
C VAL A 62 4.21 0.71 -9.50
N TYR A 63 4.99 -0.37 -9.47
CA TYR A 63 4.62 -1.64 -10.09
C TYR A 63 3.34 -2.21 -9.47
N ALA A 64 3.27 -2.32 -8.14
CA ALA A 64 2.08 -2.82 -7.44
C ALA A 64 0.82 -2.00 -7.76
N ALA A 65 0.94 -0.67 -7.74
CA ALA A 65 -0.17 0.22 -8.08
C ALA A 65 -0.59 0.12 -9.55
N GLY A 66 0.36 -0.06 -10.47
CA GLY A 66 0.10 -0.30 -11.89
C GLY A 66 -0.70 -1.58 -12.13
N VAL A 67 -0.26 -2.70 -11.53
CA VAL A 67 -0.95 -3.99 -11.64
C VAL A 67 -2.37 -3.90 -11.11
N GLY A 68 -2.59 -3.29 -9.94
CA GLY A 68 -3.94 -3.13 -9.39
C GLY A 68 -4.87 -2.38 -10.35
N ARG A 69 -4.41 -1.23 -10.88
CA ARG A 69 -5.20 -0.41 -11.82
C ARG A 69 -5.54 -1.14 -13.12
N GLU A 70 -4.61 -1.95 -13.64
CA GLU A 70 -4.79 -2.68 -14.90
C GLU A 70 -5.67 -3.91 -14.73
N ALA A 71 -5.41 -4.72 -13.69
CA ALA A 71 -6.13 -5.97 -13.48
C ALA A 71 -7.58 -5.74 -13.04
N GLN A 72 -7.85 -4.68 -12.27
CA GLN A 72 -9.15 -4.43 -11.62
C GLN A 72 -9.69 -5.66 -10.86
N ASP A 73 -8.78 -6.51 -10.38
CA ASP A 73 -9.06 -7.78 -9.73
C ASP A 73 -8.08 -8.01 -8.57
N VAL A 74 -8.63 -8.14 -7.35
CA VAL A 74 -7.88 -8.37 -6.12
C VAL A 74 -7.19 -9.73 -6.12
N VAL A 75 -7.77 -10.74 -6.80
CA VAL A 75 -7.19 -12.09 -6.87
C VAL A 75 -5.86 -12.10 -7.61
N SER A 76 -5.69 -11.20 -8.57
CA SER A 76 -4.41 -11.03 -9.28
C SER A 76 -3.33 -10.48 -8.35
N CYS A 77 -3.68 -9.58 -7.41
CA CYS A 77 -2.77 -9.09 -6.38
C CYS A 77 -2.38 -10.18 -5.37
N ASP A 78 -3.32 -11.05 -4.95
CA ASP A 78 -3.03 -12.18 -4.07
C ASP A 78 -1.99 -13.14 -4.67
N LYS A 79 -2.14 -13.46 -5.96
CA LYS A 79 -1.21 -14.33 -6.68
C LYS A 79 0.16 -13.70 -6.85
N LEU A 80 0.20 -12.40 -7.17
CA LEU A 80 1.45 -11.69 -7.40
C LEU A 80 2.27 -11.53 -6.11
N PHE A 81 1.60 -11.29 -4.99
CA PHE A 81 2.21 -11.09 -3.68
C PHE A 81 1.97 -12.27 -2.72
N SER A 82 2.13 -13.50 -3.23
CA SER A 82 1.79 -14.74 -2.53
C SER A 82 2.64 -15.03 -1.28
N LYS A 83 3.75 -14.30 -1.08
CA LYS A 83 4.56 -14.38 0.15
C LYS A 83 3.87 -13.72 1.34
N CYS A 84 2.99 -12.75 1.09
CA CYS A 84 2.15 -12.20 2.12
C CYS A 84 0.96 -13.14 2.37
N LEU A 85 0.97 -13.79 3.52
CA LEU A 85 -0.07 -14.75 3.92
C LEU A 85 -1.37 -14.08 4.40
N MET A 86 -1.37 -12.76 4.53
CA MET A 86 -2.55 -12.01 4.98
C MET A 86 -3.47 -11.71 3.80
N GLU A 87 -4.75 -11.92 3.99
CA GLU A 87 -5.80 -11.52 3.04
C GLU A 87 -6.01 -10.00 3.08
N GLU A 88 -6.62 -9.45 2.03
CA GLU A 88 -6.87 -8.02 1.91
C GLU A 88 -7.64 -7.44 3.11
N GLU A 89 -8.69 -8.12 3.56
CA GLU A 89 -9.46 -7.69 4.74
C GLU A 89 -8.61 -7.65 6.02
N GLN A 90 -7.67 -8.59 6.19
CA GLN A 90 -6.75 -8.59 7.33
C GLN A 90 -5.78 -7.42 7.26
N LEU A 91 -5.25 -7.13 6.06
CA LEU A 91 -4.35 -6.00 5.83
C LEU A 91 -5.06 -4.65 6.07
N SER A 92 -6.28 -4.49 5.57
CA SER A 92 -7.11 -3.30 5.82
C SER A 92 -7.42 -3.13 7.31
N ARG A 93 -7.71 -4.20 8.05
CA ARG A 93 -7.91 -4.11 9.51
C ARG A 93 -6.64 -3.66 10.24
N VAL A 94 -5.47 -4.18 9.88
CA VAL A 94 -4.19 -3.74 10.48
C VAL A 94 -3.92 -2.26 10.17
N LEU A 95 -4.21 -1.83 8.94
CA LEU A 95 -4.10 -0.44 8.54
C LEU A 95 -5.00 0.45 9.41
N GLN A 96 -6.28 0.13 9.52
CA GLN A 96 -7.23 0.86 10.36
C GLN A 96 -6.78 0.93 11.82
N GLN A 97 -6.32 -0.19 12.39
CA GLN A 97 -5.82 -0.23 13.76
C GLN A 97 -4.61 0.69 13.95
N SER A 98 -3.68 0.70 12.99
CA SER A 98 -2.46 1.52 13.05
C SER A 98 -2.76 3.02 13.05
N TRP A 99 -3.85 3.45 12.40
CA TRP A 99 -4.32 4.85 12.42
C TRP A 99 -5.21 5.17 13.64
N SER A 100 -5.91 4.18 14.20
CA SER A 100 -6.77 4.35 15.38
C SER A 100 -6.01 4.61 16.69
N CYS A 101 -4.70 4.30 16.75
CA CYS A 101 -3.87 4.55 17.93
C CYS A 101 -3.72 6.04 18.30
N GLY A 102 -4.16 6.96 17.44
CA GLY A 102 -4.18 8.41 17.70
C GLY A 102 -5.49 8.99 18.27
N GLU A 103 -6.62 8.28 18.15
CA GLU A 103 -7.94 8.80 18.57
C GLU A 103 -8.19 8.70 20.08
N GLN A 104 -7.41 7.88 20.79
CA GLN A 104 -7.59 7.64 22.24
C GLN A 104 -6.90 8.68 23.14
N VAL A 105 -6.27 9.73 22.59
CA VAL A 105 -5.54 10.74 23.37
C VAL A 105 -6.39 11.99 23.69
N LEU A 106 -7.68 12.01 23.30
CA LEU A 106 -8.59 13.15 23.51
C LEU A 106 -9.81 12.86 24.41
N HIS A 107 -9.72 11.91 25.33
CA HIS A 107 -10.69 11.76 26.41
C HIS A 107 -10.04 11.75 27.79
#